data_AF-A0AAV3EFA7-F1
#
_entry.id   AF-A0AAV3EFA7-F1
#
_cell.length_a   1.000
_cell.length_b   1.000
_cell.length_c   1.000
_cell.angle_alpha   90.00
_cell.angle_beta   90.00
_cell.angle_gamma   90.00
#
_symmetry.space_group_name_H-M   'P 1'
#
loop_
_entity.id
_entity.type
_entity.pdbx_description
1 polymer ?
#
loop_
_entity_poly.entity_id
_entity_poly.type
_entity_poly.pdbx_seq_one_letter_code
_entity_poly.pdbx_strand_id
1 'polypeptide(L)'
;MIFLRAVEELQDNKDLLMAKWKRLHEEGDLLGQMYGDRLQQLIAHESLEFDAEVMCQVLNHIELAIDGSIKIVFLDGTEVTL
;
A
#
# COMPACT_ATOMS: atom_id res chain seq x y z
N MET A 1 -3.79 15.70 -7.19
CA MET A 1 -2.58 14.87 -7.12
C MET A 1 -3.02 13.45 -6.89
N ILE A 2 -2.67 12.53 -7.80
CA ILE A 2 -3.04 11.10 -7.72
C ILE A 2 -2.55 10.45 -6.43
N PHE A 3 -1.42 10.94 -5.93
CA PHE A 3 -0.79 10.49 -4.70
C PHE A 3 -1.63 10.75 -3.43
N LEU A 4 -2.24 11.94 -3.31
CA LEU A 4 -3.14 12.22 -2.19
C LEU A 4 -4.38 11.33 -2.23
N ARG A 5 -4.88 11.02 -3.43
CA ARG A 5 -6.08 10.20 -3.61
C ARG A 5 -5.85 8.75 -3.19
N ALA A 6 -4.68 8.20 -3.50
CA ALA A 6 -4.30 6.86 -3.03
C ALA A 6 -4.16 6.80 -1.49
N VAL A 7 -3.70 7.88 -0.87
CA VAL A 7 -3.59 7.99 0.59
C VAL A 7 -4.98 8.11 1.25
N GLU A 8 -5.88 8.90 0.67
CA GLU A 8 -7.28 9.01 1.12
C GLU A 8 -7.99 7.66 1.07
N GLU A 9 -7.85 6.91 -0.03
CA GLU A 9 -8.44 5.56 -0.16
C GLU A 9 -7.87 4.56 0.85
N LEU A 10 -6.58 4.64 1.19
CA LEU A 10 -5.97 3.81 2.23
C LEU A 10 -6.51 4.15 3.63
N GLN A 11 -6.78 5.43 3.90
CA GLN A 11 -7.40 5.86 5.16
C GLN A 11 -8.85 5.41 5.27
N ASP A 12 -9.63 5.59 4.20
CA ASP A 12 -11.04 5.22 4.15
C ASP A 12 -11.25 3.70 4.30
N ASN A 13 -10.25 2.89 3.94
CA ASN A 13 -10.30 1.43 4.00
C ASN A 13 -9.45 0.81 5.13
N LYS A 14 -9.03 1.60 6.12
CA LYS A 14 -8.12 1.19 7.20
C LYS A 14 -8.54 -0.08 7.96
N ASP A 15 -9.82 -0.22 8.27
CA ASP A 15 -10.36 -1.41 8.98
C ASP A 15 -10.21 -2.69 8.15
N LEU A 16 -10.41 -2.59 6.84
CA LEU A 16 -10.28 -3.71 5.90
C LEU A 16 -8.81 -4.14 5.76
N LEU A 17 -7.90 -3.17 5.74
CA LEU A 17 -6.45 -3.39 5.69
C LEU A 17 -5.93 -4.03 6.98
N MET A 18 -6.42 -3.61 8.15
CA MET A 18 -6.12 -4.25 9.44
C MET A 18 -6.62 -5.69 9.53
N ALA A 19 -7.80 -5.99 8.99
CA ALA A 19 -8.30 -7.37 8.92
C ALA A 19 -7.44 -8.26 8.01
N LYS A 20 -6.94 -7.70 6.89
CA LYS A 20 -6.03 -8.40 5.97
C LYS A 20 -4.65 -8.64 6.60
N TRP A 21 -4.11 -7.66 7.31
CA TRP A 21 -2.87 -7.81 8.10
C TRP A 21 -2.97 -8.97 9.09
N LYS A 22 -4.06 -9.03 9.86
CA LYS A 22 -4.23 -10.05 10.89
C LYS A 22 -4.18 -11.47 10.32
N ARG A 23 -4.78 -11.69 9.14
CA ARG A 23 -4.68 -12.99 8.44
C ARG A 23 -3.26 -13.30 7.97
N LEU A 24 -2.59 -12.33 7.35
CA LEU A 24 -1.21 -12.51 6.88
C LEU A 24 -0.23 -12.81 8.03
N HIS A 25 -0.50 -12.25 9.21
CA HIS A 25 0.29 -12.50 10.39
C HIS A 25 0.06 -13.91 10.98
N GLU A 26 -1.20 -14.36 10.98
CA GLU A 26 -1.61 -15.68 11.48
C GLU A 26 -1.19 -16.85 10.56
N GLU A 27 -1.03 -16.63 9.25
CA GLU A 27 -0.70 -17.66 8.27
C GLU A 27 0.79 -18.09 8.26
N GLY A 28 1.67 -17.40 8.99
CA GLY A 28 3.03 -17.86 9.29
C GLY A 28 4.07 -17.75 8.17
N ASP A 29 3.72 -17.14 7.03
CA ASP A 29 4.69 -16.79 5.98
C ASP A 29 5.50 -15.55 6.40
N LEU A 30 6.82 -15.71 6.50
CA LEU A 30 7.76 -14.64 6.89
C LEU A 30 7.65 -13.43 5.97
N LEU A 31 7.40 -13.63 4.68
CA LEU A 31 7.19 -12.54 3.72
C LEU A 31 5.86 -11.84 3.98
N GLY A 32 4.77 -12.58 4.11
CA GLY A 32 3.46 -12.05 4.48
C GLY A 32 3.47 -11.24 5.78
N GLN A 33 4.23 -11.69 6.79
CA GLN A 33 4.44 -10.96 8.05
C GLN A 33 5.20 -9.65 7.82
N MET A 34 6.32 -9.68 7.09
CA MET A 34 7.11 -8.48 6.79
C MET A 34 6.31 -7.41 6.02
N TYR A 35 5.51 -7.82 5.01
CA TYR A 35 4.65 -6.89 4.27
C TYR A 35 3.49 -6.37 5.12
N GLY A 36 2.93 -7.24 5.97
CA GLY A 36 1.91 -6.87 6.93
C GLY A 36 2.38 -5.81 7.92
N ASP A 37 3.58 -5.95 8.47
CA ASP A 37 4.15 -5.00 9.42
C ASP A 37 4.41 -3.62 8.77
N ARG A 38 4.87 -3.60 7.52
CA ARG A 38 5.03 -2.35 6.75
C ARG A 38 3.69 -1.67 6.45
N LEU A 39 2.66 -2.45 6.12
CA LEU A 39 1.31 -1.93 5.93
C LEU A 39 0.74 -1.35 7.24
N GLN A 40 0.98 -2.04 8.37
CA GLN A 40 0.57 -1.59 9.70
C GLN A 40 1.27 -0.28 10.09
N GLN A 41 2.57 -0.14 9.80
CA GLN A 41 3.31 1.12 10.00
C GLN A 41 2.72 2.27 9.18
N LEU A 42 2.37 2.01 7.91
CA LEU A 42 1.80 2.99 7.00
C LEU A 42 0.42 3.51 7.48
N ILE A 43 -0.44 2.61 7.99
CA ILE A 43 -1.80 2.96 8.44
C ILE A 43 -1.90 3.40 9.90
N ALA A 44 -0.92 3.06 10.75
CA ALA A 44 -0.92 3.39 12.18
C ALA A 44 -0.73 4.88 12.47
N HIS A 45 -0.26 5.66 11.51
CA HIS A 45 -0.10 7.10 11.67
C HIS A 45 -1.44 7.80 11.46
N GLU A 46 -1.92 8.57 12.46
CA GLU A 46 -3.16 9.38 12.37
C GLU A 46 -3.13 10.41 11.25
N SER A 47 -1.93 10.81 10.83
CA SER A 47 -1.63 11.48 9.58
C SER A 47 -0.56 10.64 8.88
N LEU A 48 -0.78 10.14 7.67
CA LEU A 48 0.31 9.56 6.88
C LEU A 48 1.37 10.66 6.68
N GLU A 49 2.38 10.71 7.55
CA GLU A 49 3.63 11.38 7.23
C GLU A 49 4.28 10.52 6.15
N PHE A 50 4.02 10.96 4.93
CA PHE A 50 4.45 10.29 3.71
C PHE A 50 5.98 10.13 3.71
N ASP A 51 6.43 8.89 3.90
CA ASP A 51 7.85 8.55 3.82
C ASP A 51 8.20 8.14 2.38
N ALA A 52 8.70 9.12 1.63
CA ALA A 52 9.13 8.95 0.24
C ALA A 52 10.27 7.92 0.10
N GLU A 53 11.08 7.71 1.14
CA GLU A 53 12.21 6.78 1.11
C GLU A 53 11.71 5.33 1.18
N VAL A 54 10.75 5.06 2.07
CA VAL A 54 10.08 3.75 2.17
C VAL A 54 9.31 3.43 0.88
N MET A 55 8.64 4.43 0.29
CA MET A 55 7.90 4.25 -0.95
C MET A 55 8.80 3.84 -2.13
N CYS A 56 9.98 4.46 -2.24
CA CYS A 56 10.96 4.12 -3.28
C CYS A 56 11.51 2.68 -3.16
N GLN A 57 11.42 2.05 -1.98
CA GLN A 57 11.91 0.68 -1.76
C GLN A 57 10.92 -0.40 -2.18
N VAL A 58 9.65 -0.07 -2.41
CA VAL A 58 8.59 -1.04 -2.73
C VAL A 58 7.94 -0.82 -4.08
N LEU A 59 8.04 0.39 -4.63
CA LEU A 59 7.47 0.75 -5.91
C LEU A 59 8.38 0.27 -7.06
N ASN A 60 7.80 -0.40 -8.05
CA ASN A 60 8.48 -0.67 -9.31
C ASN A 60 8.28 0.53 -10.26
N HIS A 61 7.03 0.79 -10.64
CA HIS A 61 6.67 1.90 -11.51
C HIS A 61 5.19 2.27 -11.40
N ILE A 62 4.84 3.45 -11.95
CA ILE A 62 3.47 3.93 -12.07
C ILE A 62 3.18 4.15 -13.55
N GLU A 63 2.09 3.57 -14.05
CA GLU A 63 1.60 3.74 -15.41
C GLU A 63 0.39 4.68 -15.40
N LEU A 64 0.32 5.54 -16.41
CA LEU A 64 -0.82 6.42 -16.66
C LEU A 64 -1.41 6.09 -18.02
N ALA A 65 -2.67 5.66 -18.03
CA ALA A 65 -3.39 5.35 -19.24
C ALA A 65 -4.06 6.63 -19.84
N ILE A 66 -4.37 6.56 -21.14
CA ILE A 66 -4.93 7.69 -21.91
C ILE A 66 -6.35 8.06 -21.41
N ASP A 67 -7.07 7.09 -20.85
CA ASP A 67 -8.37 7.27 -20.21
C ASP A 67 -8.29 7.89 -18.81
N GLY A 68 -7.07 8.17 -18.32
CA GLY A 68 -6.83 8.76 -17.01
C GLY A 68 -6.71 7.74 -15.88
N SER A 69 -6.79 6.43 -16.16
CA SER A 69 -6.56 5.39 -15.17
C SER A 69 -5.09 5.34 -14.75
N ILE A 70 -4.87 5.03 -13.48
CA ILE A 70 -3.53 4.91 -12.89
C ILE A 70 -3.31 3.48 -12.48
N LYS A 71 -2.17 2.91 -12.88
CA LYS A 71 -1.73 1.61 -12.41
C LYS A 71 -0.45 1.77 -11.60
N ILE A 72 -0.46 1.28 -10.38
CA ILE A 72 0.70 1.26 -9.49
C ILE A 72 1.21 -0.17 -9.45
N VAL A 73 2.47 -0.37 -9.84
CA VAL A 73 3.12 -1.66 -9.86
C VAL A 73 4.21 -1.68 -8.79
N PHE A 74 4.16 -2.70 -7.95
CA PHE A 74 5.13 -2.91 -6.86
C PHE A 74 6.20 -3.93 -7.28
N LEU A 75 7.34 -3.89 -6.60
CA LEU A 75 8.47 -4.79 -6.88
C LEU A 75 8.17 -6.27 -6.60
N ASP A 76 7.19 -6.55 -5.75
CA ASP A 76 6.70 -7.92 -5.44
C ASP A 76 5.75 -8.48 -6.52
N GLY A 77 5.38 -7.66 -7.52
CA GLY A 77 4.44 -8.02 -8.56
C GLY A 77 2.98 -7.67 -8.26
N THR A 78 2.69 -7.04 -7.11
CA THR A 78 1.35 -6.52 -6.82
C THR A 78 1.02 -5.36 -7.77
N GLU A 79 -0.20 -5.38 -8.30
CA GLU A 79 -0.72 -4.33 -9.19
C GLU A 79 -2.00 -3.73 -8.60
N VAL A 80 -2.06 -2.39 -8.53
CA VAL A 80 -3.24 -1.65 -8.07
C VAL A 80 -3.68 -0.72 -9.19
N THR A 81 -4.96 -0.76 -9.57
CA THR A 81 -5.54 0.15 -10.57
C THR A 81 -6.50 1.11 -9.88
N LEU A 82 -6.38 2.40 -10.20
CA LEU A 82 -7.16 3.51 -9.68
C LEU A 82 -7.81 4.29 -10.83
#